data_AF-A0A653CC14-F1
#
_entry.id   AF-A0A653CC14-F1
#
_cell.length_a   1.000
_cell.length_b   1.000
_cell.length_c   1.000
_cell.angle_alpha   90.00
_cell.angle_beta   90.00
_cell.angle_gamma   90.00
#
_symmetry.space_group_name_H-M   'P 1'
#
loop_
_entity.id
_entity.type
_entity.pdbx_description
1 polymer ?
#
loop_
_entity_poly.entity_id
_entity_poly.type
_entity_poly.pdbx_seq_one_letter_code
_entity_poly.pdbx_strand_id
1 'polypeptide(L)'
;MASPWIGSDIDLPTLHQYRLADRLEFRLACLHNKKVSFDNRSEIEENNQTREDGIRRRRRSGTWPRTRSLNAPSPVQTFGPCGRIMKNSSMVILDHFKPFASIKDKLMTFRDSKDDLTDKIDFIICLGGDGTLLYASQLFQQSVPPVMAFHLGSLGFLTPFRFDNFQEQVNNVLEGNAALTLRSRLRCIVLKKPDQNTSSDKPKGPQVPTNLLVLNEVVVDRGPSPYLSNIDLFLDGKYITSVQGDGLIVSTPTGSTAYAVAAGASMIHPSVPAIMVTPICPHSLSFRPIVVPAGVELKITVSPESRNTAWVSFDGRNRQELCHGDSLRVTTSIYPVPSICAQDQISDWFDSLATCLHWNVRKRQRNLDDDSQINSLTHSTSDDDILDSLEREVLDKEEQIANVV
;
A
#
# COMPACT_ATOMS: atom_id res chain seq x y z
N MET A 1 -11.76 -56.02 -21.98
CA MET A 1 -10.68 -55.75 -21.00
C MET A 1 -11.03 -54.46 -20.25
N ALA A 2 -10.67 -54.35 -18.98
CA ALA A 2 -11.12 -53.23 -18.13
C ALA A 2 -10.23 -51.98 -18.27
N SER A 3 -10.85 -50.81 -18.09
CA SER A 3 -10.16 -49.50 -18.09
C SER A 3 -9.56 -49.20 -16.71
N PRO A 4 -8.28 -48.79 -16.62
CA PRO A 4 -7.73 -48.18 -15.41
C PRO A 4 -7.92 -46.66 -15.46
N TRP A 5 -9.14 -46.18 -15.16
CA TRP A 5 -9.31 -44.77 -14.77
C TRP A 5 -8.80 -44.61 -13.33
N ILE A 6 -7.51 -44.31 -13.19
CA ILE A 6 -6.93 -43.83 -11.94
C ILE A 6 -7.13 -42.31 -11.93
N GLY A 7 -7.86 -41.79 -10.94
CA GLY A 7 -8.12 -40.36 -10.84
C GLY A 7 -6.82 -39.58 -10.60
N SER A 8 -6.58 -38.54 -11.40
CA SER A 8 -5.60 -37.52 -11.07
C SER A 8 -6.08 -36.73 -9.86
N ASP A 9 -5.23 -36.59 -8.84
CA ASP A 9 -5.57 -35.88 -7.60
C ASP A 9 -6.11 -34.47 -7.87
N ILE A 10 -7.19 -34.10 -7.20
CA ILE A 10 -7.71 -32.73 -7.21
C ILE A 10 -6.71 -31.86 -6.46
N ASP A 11 -6.23 -30.81 -7.12
CA ASP A 11 -5.14 -29.95 -6.63
C ASP A 11 -5.34 -29.51 -5.18
N LEU A 12 -4.46 -29.98 -4.30
CA LEU A 12 -4.42 -29.59 -2.89
C LEU A 12 -4.36 -28.07 -2.67
N PRO A 13 -3.66 -27.26 -3.50
CA PRO A 13 -3.73 -25.80 -3.42
C PRO A 13 -5.15 -25.25 -3.61
N THR A 14 -5.92 -25.78 -4.56
CA THR A 14 -7.30 -25.35 -4.85
C THR A 14 -8.24 -25.74 -3.71
N LEU A 15 -8.11 -26.97 -3.18
CA LEU A 15 -8.81 -27.39 -1.95
C LEU A 15 -8.44 -26.52 -0.73
N HIS A 16 -7.22 -25.98 -0.68
CA HIS A 16 -6.80 -25.08 0.40
C HIS A 16 -7.31 -23.63 0.20
N GLN A 17 -7.58 -23.20 -1.04
CA GLN A 17 -8.32 -21.96 -1.32
C GLN A 17 -9.78 -22.08 -0.88
N TYR A 18 -10.46 -23.20 -1.19
CA TYR A 18 -11.82 -23.45 -0.72
C TYR A 18 -11.92 -23.43 0.80
N ARG A 19 -11.00 -24.07 1.53
CA ARG A 19 -10.97 -24.00 3.02
C ARG A 19 -10.73 -22.60 3.60
N LEU A 20 -10.16 -21.69 2.83
CA LEU A 20 -10.05 -20.28 3.23
C LEU A 20 -11.35 -19.52 2.92
N ALA A 21 -12.02 -19.82 1.80
CA ALA A 21 -13.38 -19.34 1.52
C ALA A 21 -14.37 -19.79 2.60
N ASP A 22 -14.39 -21.09 2.95
CA ASP A 22 -15.22 -21.66 4.03
C ASP A 22 -15.05 -20.88 5.35
N ARG A 23 -13.80 -20.52 5.70
CA ARG A 23 -13.49 -19.74 6.92
C ARG A 23 -13.91 -18.27 6.82
N LEU A 24 -13.92 -17.68 5.62
CA LEU A 24 -14.36 -16.30 5.39
C LEU A 24 -15.90 -16.21 5.38
N GLU A 25 -16.57 -17.13 4.69
CA GLU A 25 -18.03 -17.28 4.72
C GLU A 25 -18.53 -17.59 6.13
N PHE A 26 -17.85 -18.48 6.88
CA PHE A 26 -18.16 -18.73 8.29
C PHE A 26 -18.03 -17.46 9.15
N ARG A 27 -17.02 -16.60 8.91
CA ARG A 27 -16.86 -15.32 9.64
C ARG A 27 -17.95 -14.31 9.29
N LEU A 28 -18.34 -14.22 8.02
CA LEU A 28 -19.47 -13.38 7.59
C LEU A 28 -20.81 -13.89 8.17
N ALA A 29 -21.06 -15.20 8.15
CA ALA A 29 -22.23 -15.81 8.78
C ALA A 29 -22.27 -15.63 10.31
N CYS A 30 -21.09 -15.62 10.98
CA CYS A 30 -20.99 -15.28 12.39
C CYS A 30 -21.38 -13.83 12.70
N LEU A 31 -21.23 -12.89 11.77
CA LEU A 31 -21.73 -11.51 11.92
C LEU A 31 -23.26 -11.46 11.76
N HIS A 32 -23.81 -12.18 10.77
CA HIS A 32 -25.26 -12.26 10.54
C HIS A 32 -26.01 -12.74 11.80
N ASN A 33 -25.58 -13.84 12.41
CA ASN A 33 -26.23 -14.41 13.60
C ASN A 33 -26.15 -13.55 14.87
N LYS A 34 -25.22 -12.59 14.96
CA LYS A 34 -25.13 -11.65 16.10
C LYS A 34 -26.19 -10.53 16.07
N LYS A 35 -26.86 -10.31 14.93
CA LYS A 35 -27.78 -9.16 14.70
C LYS A 35 -29.18 -9.35 15.34
N VAL A 36 -29.51 -10.54 15.84
CA VAL A 36 -30.89 -10.96 16.21
C VAL A 36 -31.25 -10.71 17.69
N SER A 37 -30.28 -10.40 18.57
CA SER A 37 -30.46 -10.47 20.03
C SER A 37 -30.65 -9.14 20.78
N PHE A 38 -30.74 -8.00 20.10
CA PHE A 38 -30.85 -6.67 20.72
C PHE A 38 -31.95 -5.80 20.12
N ASP A 39 -33.20 -6.04 20.53
CA ASP A 39 -34.24 -5.01 20.51
C ASP A 39 -35.27 -5.23 21.63
N ASN A 40 -35.65 -4.13 22.31
CA ASN A 40 -36.65 -3.93 23.39
C ASN A 40 -36.11 -3.39 24.73
N ARG A 41 -36.11 -2.07 24.90
CA ARG A 41 -37.00 -1.34 25.86
C ARG A 41 -36.82 0.18 25.76
N SER A 42 -37.86 0.91 26.18
CA SER A 42 -38.08 2.34 25.95
C SER A 42 -38.12 3.16 27.25
N GLU A 43 -37.82 4.47 27.12
CA GLU A 43 -38.16 5.56 28.06
C GLU A 43 -37.48 5.48 29.45
N ILE A 44 -37.25 6.55 30.23
CA ILE A 44 -38.01 7.79 30.49
C ILE A 44 -37.06 9.00 30.61
N GLU A 45 -37.60 10.22 30.47
CA GLU A 45 -36.88 11.51 30.63
C GLU A 45 -36.68 11.93 32.10
N GLU A 46 -35.66 12.78 32.38
CA GLU A 46 -35.88 13.91 33.30
C GLU A 46 -34.89 15.07 33.06
N ASN A 47 -35.29 16.29 33.42
CA ASN A 47 -34.50 17.52 33.28
C ASN A 47 -33.73 17.86 34.56
N ASN A 48 -32.61 18.60 34.45
CA ASN A 48 -32.44 19.82 35.23
C ASN A 48 -31.32 20.76 34.72
N GLN A 49 -31.37 22.02 35.16
CA GLN A 49 -30.51 23.13 34.73
C GLN A 49 -29.56 23.61 35.85
N THR A 50 -28.40 24.19 35.50
CA THR A 50 -27.70 25.39 36.07
C THR A 50 -26.20 25.36 35.71
N ARG A 51 -25.59 26.43 35.15
CA ARG A 51 -24.93 27.64 35.74
C ARG A 51 -23.68 27.35 36.60
N GLU A 52 -22.61 28.17 36.66
CA GLU A 52 -22.08 29.35 35.91
C GLU A 52 -20.61 29.57 36.41
N ASP A 53 -19.62 30.17 35.73
CA ASP A 53 -19.45 30.62 34.32
C ASP A 53 -18.21 29.88 33.70
N GLY A 54 -16.95 30.34 33.61
CA GLY A 54 -16.37 31.69 33.70
C GLY A 54 -14.86 31.80 33.87
N ILE A 55 -14.10 32.08 32.78
CA ILE A 55 -12.83 32.87 32.74
C ILE A 55 -12.38 33.10 31.29
N ARG A 56 -11.98 34.34 30.95
CA ARG A 56 -11.44 34.72 29.63
C ARG A 56 -9.93 34.97 29.68
N ARG A 57 -9.17 34.52 28.67
CA ARG A 57 -7.87 35.11 28.29
C ARG A 57 -7.77 35.28 26.77
N ARG A 58 -7.51 36.52 26.32
CA ARG A 58 -7.31 36.89 24.90
C ARG A 58 -5.83 36.71 24.51
N ARG A 59 -5.55 36.34 23.26
CA ARG A 59 -4.43 36.91 22.48
C ARG A 59 -4.62 36.83 20.96
N ARG A 60 -4.13 37.89 20.31
CA ARG A 60 -3.97 38.21 18.88
C ARG A 60 -3.59 36.99 18.02
N SER A 61 -4.20 36.70 16.85
CA SER A 61 -4.51 37.47 15.62
C SER A 61 -3.35 37.62 14.63
N GLY A 62 -3.50 37.04 13.42
CA GLY A 62 -2.56 37.16 12.29
C GLY A 62 -2.50 35.88 11.44
N THR A 63 -2.80 36.00 10.14
CA THR A 63 -2.72 34.94 9.10
C THR A 63 -2.29 35.55 7.77
N TRP A 64 -2.23 34.73 6.71
CA TRP A 64 -1.89 35.01 5.30
C TRP A 64 -0.40 34.73 4.92
N PRO A 65 -0.13 34.29 3.68
CA PRO A 65 0.74 33.14 3.45
C PRO A 65 2.09 33.45 2.77
N ARG A 66 2.78 32.41 2.31
CA ARG A 66 3.82 32.53 1.28
C ARG A 66 3.59 31.52 0.16
N THR A 67 3.87 31.96 -1.05
CA THR A 67 3.64 31.25 -2.31
C THR A 67 4.60 30.07 -2.52
N ARG A 68 4.18 29.13 -3.38
CA ARG A 68 5.07 28.08 -3.93
C ARG A 68 5.91 28.66 -5.06
N SER A 69 7.15 28.17 -5.18
CA SER A 69 7.86 28.16 -6.45
C SER A 69 8.41 26.74 -6.71
N LEU A 70 8.62 26.41 -7.98
CA LEU A 70 9.06 25.09 -8.43
C LEU A 70 10.59 25.02 -8.37
N ASN A 71 11.13 24.20 -7.47
CA ASN A 71 12.49 23.67 -7.57
C ASN A 71 12.57 22.33 -6.82
N ALA A 72 13.17 21.31 -7.43
CA ALA A 72 13.32 20.00 -6.83
C ALA A 72 14.51 19.98 -5.85
N PRO A 73 14.34 19.58 -4.58
CA PRO A 73 15.46 19.37 -3.67
C PRO A 73 16.27 18.12 -4.05
N SER A 74 17.56 18.13 -3.75
CA SER A 74 18.49 17.03 -4.02
C SER A 74 18.21 15.79 -3.14
N PRO A 75 18.66 14.59 -3.54
CA PRO A 75 18.23 13.32 -2.92
C PRO A 75 18.94 12.98 -1.59
N VAL A 76 19.15 13.97 -0.72
CA VAL A 76 19.77 13.80 0.61
C VAL A 76 18.99 14.63 1.64
N GLN A 77 18.55 13.96 2.72
CA GLN A 77 17.92 14.54 3.91
C GLN A 77 16.60 15.34 3.68
N THR A 78 15.44 14.67 3.76
CA THR A 78 14.33 14.99 4.71
C THR A 78 13.10 14.07 4.62
N PHE A 79 13.27 12.77 4.35
CA PHE A 79 12.24 11.79 4.74
C PHE A 79 12.24 11.64 6.28
N GLY A 80 11.46 12.50 6.94
CA GLY A 80 11.13 12.37 8.35
C GLY A 80 10.31 11.10 8.62
N PRO A 81 10.23 10.63 9.87
CA PRO A 81 9.53 9.39 10.19
C PRO A 81 8.01 9.54 9.96
N CYS A 82 7.52 9.00 8.84
CA CYS A 82 6.11 8.76 8.55
C CYS A 82 5.50 7.67 9.46
N GLY A 83 5.59 7.89 10.77
CA GLY A 83 5.13 7.00 11.84
C GLY A 83 4.45 7.75 13.00
N ARG A 84 4.24 9.07 12.89
CA ARG A 84 3.32 9.80 13.77
C ARG A 84 1.90 9.70 13.23
N ILE A 85 1.21 8.64 13.64
CA ILE A 85 -0.25 8.69 13.84
C ILE A 85 -0.55 9.96 14.67
N MET A 86 -1.50 10.78 14.24
CA MET A 86 -1.85 12.00 14.97
C MET A 86 -2.35 11.67 16.37
N LYS A 87 -1.57 12.03 17.39
CA LYS A 87 -2.02 11.94 18.78
C LYS A 87 -3.05 13.04 19.06
N ASN A 88 -4.27 12.61 19.33
CA ASN A 88 -5.28 13.32 20.10
C ASN A 88 -5.69 14.69 19.52
N SER A 89 -6.43 14.67 18.40
CA SER A 89 -7.24 15.81 17.96
C SER A 89 -8.69 15.41 17.68
N SER A 90 -8.91 14.29 16.97
CA SER A 90 -10.24 13.82 16.57
C SER A 90 -11.18 13.44 17.73
N MET A 91 -10.63 13.12 18.91
CA MET A 91 -11.44 12.69 20.06
C MET A 91 -12.29 13.83 20.68
N VAL A 92 -11.94 15.09 20.42
CA VAL A 92 -12.60 16.27 21.01
C VAL A 92 -13.94 16.59 20.34
N ILE A 93 -14.16 16.12 19.11
CA ILE A 93 -15.39 16.40 18.34
C ILE A 93 -16.51 15.40 18.69
N LEU A 94 -16.16 14.22 19.20
CA LEU A 94 -17.08 13.08 19.37
C LEU A 94 -17.99 13.16 20.59
N ASP A 95 -17.65 13.98 21.60
CA ASP A 95 -18.43 14.10 22.84
C ASP A 95 -19.80 14.77 22.66
N HIS A 96 -20.06 15.40 21.51
CA HIS A 96 -21.38 15.89 21.13
C HIS A 96 -22.28 14.81 20.48
N PHE A 97 -21.73 13.67 20.04
CA PHE A 97 -22.51 12.62 19.39
C PHE A 97 -23.00 11.60 20.42
N LYS A 98 -24.20 11.82 20.98
CA LYS A 98 -24.79 10.96 22.03
C LYS A 98 -24.66 9.43 21.78
N PRO A 99 -24.87 8.90 20.54
CA PRO A 99 -24.69 7.46 20.27
C PRO A 99 -23.25 6.96 20.39
N PHE A 100 -22.24 7.82 20.28
CA PHE A 100 -20.84 7.42 20.44
C PHE A 100 -20.50 7.15 21.91
N ALA A 101 -21.13 7.85 22.86
CA ALA A 101 -20.82 7.72 24.28
C ALA A 101 -21.01 6.27 24.80
N SER A 102 -22.06 5.56 24.36
CA SER A 102 -22.33 4.16 24.75
C SER A 102 -21.45 3.12 24.05
N ILE A 103 -20.59 3.56 23.13
CA ILE A 103 -19.61 2.75 22.39
C ILE A 103 -18.18 3.10 22.83
N LYS A 104 -17.92 4.35 23.24
CA LYS A 104 -16.62 4.89 23.67
C LYS A 104 -15.89 3.97 24.68
N ASP A 105 -16.60 3.50 25.69
CA ASP A 105 -16.04 2.64 26.75
C ASP A 105 -15.80 1.18 26.30
N LYS A 106 -16.32 0.80 25.12
CA LYS A 106 -16.09 -0.50 24.47
C LYS A 106 -14.94 -0.46 23.46
N LEU A 107 -14.40 0.73 23.14
CA LEU A 107 -13.32 0.88 22.17
C LEU A 107 -11.97 0.47 22.78
N MET A 108 -11.49 -0.72 22.42
CA MET A 108 -10.14 -1.13 22.73
C MET A 108 -9.13 -0.51 21.75
N THR A 109 -8.03 0.04 22.28
CA THR A 109 -6.86 0.43 21.47
C THR A 109 -5.74 -0.56 21.73
N PHE A 110 -5.09 -1.00 20.65
CA PHE A 110 -3.98 -1.96 20.69
C PHE A 110 -2.65 -1.30 20.32
N ARG A 111 -1.54 -1.97 20.58
CA ARG A 111 -0.18 -1.56 20.22
C ARG A 111 0.52 -2.68 19.46
N ASP A 112 1.09 -2.31 18.32
CA ASP A 112 1.96 -3.16 17.52
C ASP A 112 3.05 -3.83 18.39
N SER A 113 3.41 -5.06 18.04
CA SER A 113 4.31 -5.97 18.78
C SER A 113 3.92 -6.40 20.21
N LYS A 114 2.78 -5.94 20.76
CA LYS A 114 2.37 -6.27 22.14
C LYS A 114 1.07 -7.04 22.27
N ASP A 115 0.06 -6.65 21.49
CA ASP A 115 -1.27 -7.25 21.57
C ASP A 115 -1.48 -8.23 20.42
N ASP A 116 -1.62 -9.52 20.72
CA ASP A 116 -2.03 -10.49 19.70
C ASP A 116 -3.50 -10.24 19.33
N LEU A 117 -3.75 -9.94 18.05
CA LEU A 117 -5.09 -9.69 17.49
C LEU A 117 -5.67 -10.92 16.77
N THR A 118 -4.90 -12.01 16.69
CA THR A 118 -5.32 -13.26 16.03
C THR A 118 -6.62 -13.76 16.67
N ASP A 119 -7.58 -14.09 15.82
CA ASP A 119 -8.92 -14.59 16.17
C ASP A 119 -9.75 -13.73 17.15
N LYS A 120 -9.37 -12.45 17.33
CA LYS A 120 -10.17 -11.43 18.06
C LYS A 120 -10.90 -10.45 17.15
N ILE A 121 -10.52 -10.40 15.87
CA ILE A 121 -11.01 -9.44 14.89
C ILE A 121 -11.73 -10.19 13.76
N ASP A 122 -13.05 -10.00 13.67
CA ASP A 122 -13.90 -10.61 12.63
C ASP A 122 -13.80 -9.86 11.28
N PHE A 123 -13.55 -8.54 11.31
CA PHE A 123 -13.65 -7.62 10.17
C PHE A 123 -12.73 -6.40 10.36
N ILE A 124 -12.19 -5.83 9.28
CA ILE A 124 -11.28 -4.66 9.31
C ILE A 124 -11.81 -3.55 8.40
N ILE A 125 -11.95 -2.34 8.95
CA ILE A 125 -12.16 -1.11 8.18
C ILE A 125 -10.87 -0.28 8.22
N CYS A 126 -10.31 -0.02 7.04
CA CYS A 126 -9.21 0.94 6.84
C CYS A 126 -9.78 2.29 6.40
N LEU A 127 -9.31 3.38 7.04
CA LEU A 127 -9.71 4.76 6.77
C LEU A 127 -8.45 5.59 6.45
N GLY A 128 -8.19 5.90 5.18
CA GLY A 128 -7.00 6.64 4.74
C GLY A 128 -6.49 6.20 3.38
N GLY A 129 -5.19 6.33 3.13
CA GLY A 129 -4.55 5.83 1.91
C GLY A 129 -4.02 4.40 2.05
N ASP A 130 -3.46 3.85 0.96
CA ASP A 130 -2.95 2.48 0.82
C ASP A 130 -2.03 2.00 1.97
N GLY A 131 -1.25 2.91 2.57
CA GLY A 131 -0.40 2.63 3.73
C GLY A 131 -1.15 2.14 4.98
N THR A 132 -2.46 2.36 5.07
CA THR A 132 -3.33 1.82 6.13
C THR A 132 -3.60 0.33 5.94
N LEU A 133 -3.79 -0.14 4.70
CA LEU A 133 -3.95 -1.56 4.38
C LEU A 133 -2.61 -2.31 4.50
N LEU A 134 -1.48 -1.66 4.19
CA LEU A 134 -0.14 -2.19 4.51
C LEU A 134 0.09 -2.32 6.03
N TYR A 135 -0.47 -1.42 6.85
CA TYR A 135 -0.44 -1.58 8.31
C TYR A 135 -1.33 -2.73 8.79
N ALA A 136 -2.52 -2.91 8.20
CA ALA A 136 -3.36 -4.08 8.47
C ALA A 136 -2.66 -5.41 8.09
N SER A 137 -2.03 -5.49 6.91
CA SER A 137 -1.23 -6.66 6.49
C SER A 137 -0.10 -6.98 7.48
N GLN A 138 0.59 -5.96 7.98
CA GLN A 138 1.67 -6.13 8.97
C GLN A 138 1.14 -6.75 10.27
N LEU A 139 0.01 -6.28 10.81
CA LEU A 139 -0.57 -6.79 12.06
C LEU A 139 -0.97 -8.27 11.99
N PHE A 140 -1.43 -8.74 10.81
CA PHE A 140 -1.91 -10.12 10.62
C PHE A 140 -0.91 -10.96 9.82
N GLN A 141 0.15 -11.42 10.48
CA GLN A 141 1.19 -12.30 9.91
C GLN A 141 0.72 -13.76 9.66
N GLN A 142 -0.58 -14.04 9.78
CA GLN A 142 -1.23 -15.31 9.41
C GLN A 142 -2.51 -14.99 8.59
N SER A 143 -3.61 -15.70 8.84
CA SER A 143 -4.92 -15.40 8.23
C SER A 143 -5.37 -13.96 8.55
N VAL A 144 -5.70 -13.19 7.52
CA VAL A 144 -6.18 -11.81 7.65
C VAL A 144 -7.72 -11.81 7.56
N PRO A 145 -8.45 -11.11 8.45
CA PRO A 145 -9.88 -10.85 8.30
C PRO A 145 -10.20 -10.07 7.01
N PRO A 146 -11.46 -10.06 6.52
CA PRO A 146 -11.86 -9.22 5.39
C PRO A 146 -11.55 -7.73 5.63
N VAL A 147 -10.92 -7.09 4.66
CA VAL A 147 -10.49 -5.69 4.73
C VAL A 147 -11.33 -4.83 3.78
N MET A 148 -12.12 -3.93 4.33
CA MET A 148 -12.84 -2.87 3.61
C MET A 148 -12.05 -1.57 3.75
N ALA A 149 -11.74 -0.88 2.65
CA ALA A 149 -10.76 0.21 2.65
C ALA A 149 -11.29 1.47 1.95
N PHE A 150 -11.49 2.53 2.76
CA PHE A 150 -12.01 3.83 2.32
C PHE A 150 -10.89 4.86 2.14
N HIS A 151 -10.88 5.55 1.00
CA HIS A 151 -10.04 6.73 0.82
C HIS A 151 -10.68 7.99 1.44
N LEU A 152 -9.86 8.79 2.11
CA LEU A 152 -10.22 10.07 2.74
C LEU A 152 -9.49 11.25 2.06
N GLY A 153 -9.22 11.14 0.76
CA GLY A 153 -8.39 12.06 -0.01
C GLY A 153 -8.23 11.57 -1.45
N SER A 154 -7.01 11.62 -1.98
CA SER A 154 -6.68 11.00 -3.26
C SER A 154 -6.94 9.49 -3.25
N LEU A 155 -7.52 8.95 -4.33
CA LEU A 155 -7.66 7.51 -4.55
C LEU A 155 -6.29 6.82 -4.56
N GLY A 156 -6.22 5.63 -3.99
CA GLY A 156 -5.08 4.70 -4.08
C GLY A 156 -5.50 3.33 -4.60
N PHE A 157 -4.53 2.48 -4.94
CA PHE A 157 -4.77 1.16 -5.55
C PHE A 157 -5.34 0.10 -4.59
N LEU A 158 -5.35 0.40 -3.28
CA LEU A 158 -5.81 -0.50 -2.22
C LEU A 158 -7.04 0.05 -1.46
N THR A 159 -7.61 1.18 -1.90
CA THR A 159 -8.64 1.96 -1.17
C THR A 159 -9.85 2.32 -2.04
N PRO A 160 -10.57 1.34 -2.64
CA PRO A 160 -11.58 1.61 -3.66
C PRO A 160 -12.82 2.36 -3.16
N PHE A 161 -13.17 2.28 -1.87
CA PHE A 161 -14.40 2.88 -1.36
C PHE A 161 -14.28 4.40 -1.15
N ARG A 162 -15.21 5.16 -1.74
CA ARG A 162 -15.47 6.55 -1.35
C ARG A 162 -16.16 6.60 0.01
N PHE A 163 -15.79 7.55 0.86
CA PHE A 163 -16.38 7.69 2.19
C PHE A 163 -17.80 8.29 2.19
N ASP A 164 -18.22 8.95 1.10
CA ASP A 164 -19.45 9.75 1.04
C ASP A 164 -20.74 8.95 1.40
N ASN A 165 -20.81 7.67 1.01
CA ASN A 165 -21.93 6.75 1.27
C ASN A 165 -21.52 5.58 2.22
N PHE A 166 -20.62 5.79 3.17
CA PHE A 166 -20.01 4.67 3.92
C PHE A 166 -21.02 3.77 4.66
N GLN A 167 -22.16 4.30 5.15
CA GLN A 167 -23.15 3.53 5.90
C GLN A 167 -23.83 2.46 5.03
N GLU A 168 -24.23 2.84 3.81
CA GLU A 168 -24.83 1.96 2.82
C GLU A 168 -23.85 0.85 2.41
N GLN A 169 -22.61 1.25 2.09
CA GLN A 169 -21.56 0.33 1.67
C GLN A 169 -21.19 -0.67 2.78
N VAL A 170 -21.09 -0.21 4.04
CA VAL A 170 -20.82 -1.10 5.19
C VAL A 170 -21.98 -2.06 5.44
N ASN A 171 -23.24 -1.61 5.32
CA ASN A 171 -24.40 -2.49 5.49
C ASN A 171 -24.44 -3.58 4.40
N ASN A 172 -24.25 -3.22 3.13
CA ASN A 172 -24.24 -4.16 2.01
C ASN A 172 -23.18 -5.26 2.18
N VAL A 173 -21.98 -4.87 2.66
CA VAL A 173 -20.88 -5.80 2.97
C VAL A 173 -21.21 -6.71 4.16
N LEU A 174 -21.76 -6.16 5.24
CA LEU A 174 -22.16 -6.94 6.44
C LEU A 174 -23.35 -7.87 6.20
N GLU A 175 -24.14 -7.62 5.15
CA GLU A 175 -25.24 -8.47 4.70
C GLU A 175 -24.81 -9.52 3.66
N GLY A 176 -23.51 -9.55 3.32
CA GLY A 176 -22.87 -10.60 2.52
C GLY A 176 -22.74 -10.30 1.02
N ASN A 177 -23.25 -9.15 0.55
CA ASN A 177 -23.29 -8.79 -0.86
C ASN A 177 -22.00 -8.10 -1.32
N ALA A 178 -20.86 -8.80 -1.24
CA ALA A 178 -19.53 -8.21 -1.47
C ALA A 178 -18.58 -9.11 -2.27
N ALA A 179 -17.99 -8.57 -3.34
CA ALA A 179 -16.92 -9.22 -4.09
C ALA A 179 -15.57 -9.10 -3.34
N LEU A 180 -14.75 -10.16 -3.39
CA LEU A 180 -13.42 -10.19 -2.77
C LEU A 180 -12.30 -10.30 -3.81
N THR A 181 -11.22 -9.55 -3.61
CA THR A 181 -9.92 -9.75 -4.26
C THR A 181 -8.94 -10.33 -3.24
N LEU A 182 -8.50 -11.58 -3.46
CA LEU A 182 -7.48 -12.22 -2.64
C LEU A 182 -6.07 -11.75 -3.06
N ARG A 183 -5.64 -10.60 -2.53
CA ARG A 183 -4.32 -10.02 -2.85
C ARG A 183 -3.22 -10.91 -2.25
N SER A 184 -2.37 -11.47 -3.12
CA SER A 184 -1.26 -12.35 -2.73
C SER A 184 -0.22 -11.62 -1.87
N ARG A 185 0.47 -12.35 -1.00
CA ARG A 185 1.59 -11.85 -0.19
C ARG A 185 2.85 -12.65 -0.48
N LEU A 186 4.03 -12.05 -0.37
CA LEU A 186 5.29 -12.80 -0.30
C LEU A 186 5.54 -13.23 1.14
N ARG A 187 6.07 -14.44 1.31
CA ARG A 187 6.66 -14.93 2.55
C ARG A 187 8.18 -14.78 2.43
N CYS A 188 8.76 -13.99 3.33
CA CYS A 188 10.17 -13.69 3.36
C CYS A 188 10.83 -14.33 4.59
N ILE A 189 11.92 -15.07 4.39
CA ILE A 189 12.70 -15.69 5.47
C ILE A 189 14.15 -15.22 5.38
N VAL A 190 14.62 -14.48 6.39
CA VAL A 190 16.04 -14.16 6.53
C VAL A 190 16.76 -15.30 7.24
N LEU A 191 17.72 -15.91 6.56
CA LEU A 191 18.63 -16.93 7.09
C LEU A 191 20.01 -16.29 7.30
N LYS A 192 20.44 -16.22 8.57
CA LYS A 192 21.78 -15.77 8.94
C LYS A 192 22.80 -16.90 8.81
N LYS A 193 24.04 -16.57 8.40
CA LYS A 193 25.15 -17.53 8.41
C LYS A 193 25.42 -17.98 9.87
N PRO A 194 25.62 -19.29 10.16
CA PRO A 194 26.06 -19.72 11.48
C PRO A 194 27.47 -19.19 11.80
N ASP A 195 27.63 -18.62 13.00
CA ASP A 195 28.92 -18.15 13.51
C ASP A 195 29.90 -19.33 13.67
N GLN A 196 30.94 -19.38 12.83
CA GLN A 196 32.03 -20.36 12.95
C GLN A 196 33.17 -19.87 13.88
N ASN A 197 33.16 -18.59 14.27
CA ASN A 197 34.28 -17.96 14.98
C ASN A 197 33.99 -17.64 16.47
N THR A 198 32.81 -17.98 17.01
CA THR A 198 32.53 -17.78 18.45
C THR A 198 33.00 -18.96 19.29
N SER A 199 34.31 -19.10 19.45
CA SER A 199 34.92 -19.87 20.55
C SER A 199 34.82 -19.09 21.87
N SER A 200 33.59 -18.77 22.29
CA SER A 200 33.31 -18.07 23.56
C SER A 200 31.99 -18.57 24.16
N ASP A 201 32.04 -18.94 25.44
CA ASP A 201 30.95 -19.61 26.17
C ASP A 201 29.78 -18.68 26.54
N LYS A 202 29.13 -18.13 25.52
CA LYS A 202 27.81 -17.50 25.64
C LYS A 202 26.89 -18.11 24.59
N PRO A 203 25.92 -18.95 24.98
CA PRO A 203 24.91 -19.41 24.04
C PRO A 203 24.08 -18.20 23.58
N LYS A 204 24.40 -17.68 22.39
CA LYS A 204 23.42 -16.92 21.61
C LYS A 204 22.23 -17.86 21.44
N GLY A 205 21.09 -17.54 22.07
CA GLY A 205 19.87 -18.34 21.94
C GLY A 205 19.52 -18.55 20.45
N PRO A 206 18.83 -19.65 20.10
CA PRO A 206 18.57 -20.00 18.71
C PRO A 206 17.98 -18.80 17.97
N GLN A 207 18.71 -18.28 16.97
CA GLN A 207 18.22 -17.17 16.16
C GLN A 207 17.03 -17.66 15.34
N VAL A 208 15.83 -17.38 15.84
CA VAL A 208 14.58 -17.66 15.12
C VAL A 208 14.64 -16.91 13.79
N PRO A 209 14.60 -17.60 12.64
CA PRO A 209 14.75 -16.95 11.35
C PRO A 209 13.57 -16.00 11.12
N THR A 210 13.87 -14.75 10.76
CA THR A 210 12.86 -13.70 10.56
C THR A 210 11.90 -14.10 9.44
N ASN A 211 10.72 -14.58 9.80
CA ASN A 211 9.67 -15.05 8.89
C ASN A 211 8.54 -14.01 8.83
N LEU A 212 8.56 -13.16 7.79
CA LEU A 212 7.64 -12.04 7.61
C LEU A 212 6.78 -12.22 6.35
N LEU A 213 5.55 -11.71 6.39
CA LEU A 213 4.66 -11.58 5.24
C LEU A 213 4.58 -10.12 4.80
N VAL A 214 4.81 -9.88 3.51
CA VAL A 214 4.72 -8.56 2.85
C VAL A 214 3.66 -8.56 1.76
N LEU A 215 2.95 -7.45 1.58
CA LEU A 215 1.88 -7.31 0.59
C LEU A 215 2.37 -6.73 -0.73
N ASN A 216 3.22 -5.71 -0.70
CA ASN A 216 3.74 -5.08 -1.90
C ASN A 216 5.06 -5.71 -2.29
N GLU A 217 6.11 -5.46 -1.50
CA GLU A 217 7.48 -5.82 -1.87
C GLU A 217 8.41 -6.13 -0.70
N VAL A 218 9.44 -6.91 -1.01
CA VAL A 218 10.71 -6.96 -0.28
C VAL A 218 11.80 -6.34 -1.15
N VAL A 219 12.53 -5.38 -0.59
CA VAL A 219 13.59 -4.64 -1.29
C VAL A 219 14.93 -5.01 -0.67
N VAL A 220 15.93 -5.31 -1.49
CA VAL A 220 17.33 -5.49 -1.06
C VAL A 220 18.19 -4.42 -1.75
N ASP A 221 18.74 -3.49 -0.96
CA ASP A 221 19.43 -2.29 -1.43
C ASP A 221 20.88 -2.17 -0.90
N ARG A 222 21.73 -1.34 -1.52
CA ARG A 222 23.14 -1.12 -1.12
C ARG A 222 23.35 -0.41 0.21
N GLY A 223 22.28 -0.01 0.90
CA GLY A 223 22.33 0.68 2.18
C GLY A 223 22.94 2.07 2.08
N PRO A 224 23.68 2.51 3.12
CA PRO A 224 24.41 3.77 3.09
C PRO A 224 25.71 3.70 2.28
N SER A 225 26.04 2.55 1.64
CA SER A 225 27.31 2.41 0.92
C SER A 225 27.33 3.28 -0.36
N PRO A 226 28.44 3.96 -0.66
CA PRO A 226 28.62 4.68 -1.93
C PRO A 226 28.95 3.73 -3.11
N TYR A 227 29.24 2.46 -2.84
CA TYR A 227 29.47 1.45 -3.88
C TYR A 227 28.16 0.76 -4.27
N LEU A 228 28.07 0.29 -5.51
CA LEU A 228 26.97 -0.57 -5.95
C LEU A 228 26.87 -1.83 -5.08
N SER A 229 25.65 -2.30 -4.82
CA SER A 229 25.44 -3.63 -4.25
C SER A 229 25.85 -4.69 -5.27
N ASN A 230 26.39 -5.82 -4.82
CA ASN A 230 26.62 -7.01 -5.64
C ASN A 230 25.82 -8.18 -5.03
N ILE A 231 24.67 -8.48 -5.63
CA ILE A 231 23.63 -9.35 -5.04
C ILE A 231 23.36 -10.53 -5.98
N ASP A 232 23.69 -11.75 -5.55
CA ASP A 232 23.44 -12.96 -6.33
C ASP A 232 21.99 -13.44 -6.19
N LEU A 233 21.33 -13.68 -7.33
CA LEU A 233 19.94 -14.14 -7.44
C LEU A 233 19.87 -15.59 -7.93
N PHE A 234 19.11 -16.40 -7.21
CA PHE A 234 18.80 -17.79 -7.52
C PHE A 234 17.28 -18.00 -7.60
N LEU A 235 16.83 -18.88 -8.48
CA LEU A 235 15.45 -19.33 -8.61
C LEU A 235 15.43 -20.87 -8.58
N ASP A 236 14.66 -21.45 -7.67
CA ASP A 236 14.60 -22.90 -7.39
C ASP A 236 15.99 -23.54 -7.24
N GLY A 237 16.89 -22.81 -6.57
CA GLY A 237 18.29 -23.19 -6.35
C GLY A 237 19.24 -22.98 -7.54
N LYS A 238 18.74 -22.73 -8.75
CA LYS A 238 19.54 -22.41 -9.94
C LYS A 238 20.01 -20.95 -9.89
N TYR A 239 21.30 -20.71 -10.10
CA TYR A 239 21.85 -19.37 -10.27
C TYR A 239 21.31 -18.70 -11.54
N ILE A 240 20.88 -17.44 -11.43
CA ILE A 240 20.29 -16.67 -12.54
C ILE A 240 21.22 -15.54 -12.97
N THR A 241 21.61 -14.66 -12.05
CA THR A 241 22.51 -13.52 -12.31
C THR A 241 23.03 -12.94 -10.99
N SER A 242 24.13 -12.20 -11.04
CA SER A 242 24.41 -11.18 -10.02
C SER A 242 23.78 -9.85 -10.43
N VAL A 243 23.33 -9.08 -9.44
CA VAL A 243 22.73 -7.76 -9.59
C VAL A 243 23.72 -6.72 -9.09
N GLN A 244 24.23 -5.92 -10.03
CA GLN A 244 25.12 -4.79 -9.76
C GLN A 244 24.36 -3.50 -10.04
N GLY A 245 24.09 -2.71 -9.00
CA GLY A 245 23.22 -1.52 -9.06
C GLY A 245 22.97 -0.90 -7.69
N ASP A 246 21.87 -0.15 -7.56
CA ASP A 246 21.39 0.34 -6.26
C ASP A 246 20.73 -0.78 -5.43
N GLY A 247 20.12 -1.77 -6.08
CA GLY A 247 19.46 -2.90 -5.42
C GLY A 247 18.56 -3.75 -6.31
N LEU A 248 17.67 -4.50 -5.67
CA LEU A 248 16.70 -5.43 -6.26
C LEU A 248 15.38 -5.39 -5.47
N ILE A 249 14.26 -5.24 -6.17
CA ILE A 249 12.90 -5.37 -5.64
C ILE A 249 12.36 -6.74 -6.03
N VAL A 250 11.76 -7.46 -5.08
CA VAL A 250 10.86 -8.59 -5.36
C VAL A 250 9.46 -8.21 -4.88
N SER A 251 8.49 -8.17 -5.80
CA SER A 251 7.13 -7.69 -5.50
C SER A 251 6.04 -8.67 -5.91
N THR A 252 4.87 -8.53 -5.29
CA THR A 252 3.62 -9.15 -5.73
C THR A 252 3.01 -8.35 -6.91
N PRO A 253 1.94 -8.84 -7.56
CA PRO A 253 1.12 -8.04 -8.46
C PRO A 253 0.52 -6.81 -7.76
N THR A 254 0.24 -6.88 -6.45
CA THR A 254 -0.24 -5.74 -5.66
C THR A 254 0.86 -4.69 -5.45
N GLY A 255 2.11 -5.12 -5.28
CA GLY A 255 3.28 -4.22 -5.26
C GLY A 255 3.70 -3.70 -6.64
N SER A 256 3.11 -4.20 -7.74
CA SER A 256 3.45 -3.75 -9.09
C SER A 256 3.22 -2.24 -9.28
N THR A 257 2.19 -1.68 -8.64
CA THR A 257 1.84 -0.26 -8.66
C THR A 257 2.47 0.55 -7.51
N ALA A 258 3.35 -0.06 -6.71
CA ALA A 258 4.04 0.55 -5.58
C ALA A 258 5.47 0.96 -5.95
N TYR A 259 6.51 0.46 -5.26
CA TYR A 259 7.89 0.86 -5.58
C TYR A 259 8.38 0.25 -6.91
N ALA A 260 7.81 -0.89 -7.32
CA ALA A 260 8.22 -1.60 -8.54
C ALA A 260 8.02 -0.78 -9.83
N VAL A 261 6.87 -0.12 -10.02
CA VAL A 261 6.63 0.73 -11.22
C VAL A 261 7.59 1.93 -11.28
N ALA A 262 7.99 2.49 -10.14
CA ALA A 262 8.99 3.57 -10.09
C ALA A 262 10.40 3.09 -10.51
N ALA A 263 10.70 1.79 -10.33
CA ALA A 263 11.89 1.13 -10.86
C ALA A 263 11.70 0.55 -12.28
N GLY A 264 10.62 0.91 -12.98
CA GLY A 264 10.36 0.53 -14.37
C GLY A 264 9.67 -0.83 -14.57
N ALA A 265 9.09 -1.42 -13.52
CA ALA A 265 8.29 -2.63 -13.66
C ALA A 265 6.97 -2.40 -14.41
N SER A 266 6.46 -3.45 -15.06
CA SER A 266 5.09 -3.45 -15.59
C SER A 266 4.07 -3.61 -14.47
N MET A 267 2.93 -2.91 -14.57
CA MET A 267 1.80 -3.11 -13.65
C MET A 267 1.07 -4.41 -13.97
N ILE A 268 0.62 -5.12 -12.95
CA ILE A 268 -0.01 -6.44 -13.07
C ILE A 268 -1.31 -6.47 -12.26
N HIS A 269 -2.38 -7.02 -12.84
CA HIS A 269 -3.67 -7.17 -12.16
C HIS A 269 -3.53 -8.10 -10.92
N PRO A 270 -4.15 -7.78 -9.77
CA PRO A 270 -3.99 -8.54 -8.52
C PRO A 270 -4.22 -10.05 -8.61
N SER A 271 -5.07 -10.50 -9.54
CA SER A 271 -5.47 -11.90 -9.70
C SER A 271 -4.50 -12.74 -10.56
N VAL A 272 -3.39 -12.16 -11.05
CA VAL A 272 -2.36 -12.90 -11.81
C VAL A 272 -1.40 -13.62 -10.84
N PRO A 273 -1.26 -14.95 -10.88
CA PRO A 273 -0.44 -15.70 -9.92
C PRO A 273 1.07 -15.65 -10.26
N ALA A 274 1.70 -14.50 -9.98
CA ALA A 274 3.11 -14.26 -10.26
C ALA A 274 3.88 -13.61 -9.09
N ILE A 275 5.22 -13.73 -9.15
CA ILE A 275 6.18 -12.91 -8.42
C ILE A 275 6.95 -12.08 -9.45
N MET A 276 7.25 -10.83 -9.13
CA MET A 276 8.01 -9.92 -9.99
C MET A 276 9.41 -9.71 -9.40
N VAL A 277 10.42 -9.57 -10.26
CA VAL A 277 11.80 -9.23 -9.86
C VAL A 277 12.25 -8.04 -10.70
N THR A 278 12.53 -6.92 -10.04
CA THR A 278 12.77 -5.61 -10.67
C THR A 278 14.07 -5.01 -10.13
N PRO A 279 15.13 -4.85 -10.95
CA PRO A 279 16.37 -4.23 -10.50
C PRO A 279 16.22 -2.72 -10.28
N ILE A 280 16.95 -2.19 -9.30
CA ILE A 280 17.05 -0.75 -9.04
C ILE A 280 18.37 -0.26 -9.62
N CYS A 281 18.31 0.64 -10.61
CA CYS A 281 19.46 1.25 -11.29
C CYS A 281 20.57 0.24 -11.66
N PRO A 282 20.28 -0.83 -12.42
CA PRO A 282 21.28 -1.82 -12.77
C PRO A 282 22.36 -1.24 -13.69
N HIS A 283 23.62 -1.53 -13.39
CA HIS A 283 24.77 -1.21 -14.25
C HIS A 283 24.73 -2.01 -15.57
N SER A 284 24.04 -3.15 -15.60
CA SER A 284 23.77 -3.91 -16.83
C SER A 284 22.49 -3.41 -17.52
N LEU A 285 22.65 -2.71 -18.65
CA LEU A 285 21.54 -2.24 -19.50
C LEU A 285 20.65 -3.37 -20.04
N SER A 286 21.13 -4.63 -20.01
CA SER A 286 20.36 -5.80 -20.43
C SER A 286 19.48 -6.38 -19.30
N PHE A 287 19.69 -6.01 -18.04
CA PHE A 287 18.91 -6.57 -16.93
C PHE A 287 17.60 -5.81 -16.77
N ARG A 288 16.55 -6.36 -17.41
CA ARG A 288 15.17 -5.85 -17.33
C ARG A 288 14.39 -6.51 -16.19
N PRO A 289 13.29 -5.89 -15.73
CA PRO A 289 12.35 -6.56 -14.82
C PRO A 289 11.81 -7.85 -15.44
N ILE A 290 11.67 -8.89 -14.62
CA ILE A 290 11.13 -10.19 -15.02
C ILE A 290 9.93 -10.58 -14.15
N VAL A 291 9.06 -11.41 -14.71
CA VAL A 291 7.88 -11.97 -14.04
C VAL A 291 8.02 -13.48 -14.03
N VAL A 292 7.85 -14.11 -12.87
CA VAL A 292 8.01 -15.56 -12.66
C VAL A 292 6.77 -16.15 -11.98
N PRO A 293 6.47 -17.45 -12.14
CA PRO A 293 5.28 -18.06 -11.54
C PRO A 293 5.28 -17.97 -10.01
N ALA A 294 4.12 -17.79 -9.38
CA ALA A 294 3.99 -17.69 -7.92
C ALA A 294 4.46 -18.95 -7.13
N GLY A 295 4.65 -20.08 -7.80
CA GLY A 295 5.11 -21.33 -7.17
C GLY A 295 6.63 -21.44 -6.94
N VAL A 296 7.45 -20.54 -7.50
CA VAL A 296 8.92 -20.64 -7.39
C VAL A 296 9.45 -20.12 -6.05
N GLU A 297 10.60 -20.64 -5.64
CA GLU A 297 11.40 -20.04 -4.57
C GLU A 297 12.52 -19.16 -5.15
N LEU A 298 12.51 -17.88 -4.78
CA LEU A 298 13.64 -16.98 -5.01
C LEU A 298 14.56 -16.99 -3.79
N LYS A 299 15.87 -17.12 -4.01
CA LYS A 299 16.89 -16.94 -2.98
C LYS A 299 17.84 -15.82 -3.41
N ILE A 300 18.05 -14.88 -2.50
CA ILE A 300 18.88 -13.68 -2.70
C ILE A 300 20.01 -13.71 -1.67
N THR A 301 21.25 -13.49 -2.10
CA THR A 301 22.44 -13.47 -1.23
C THR A 301 23.34 -12.28 -1.53
N VAL A 302 23.98 -11.72 -0.50
CA VAL A 302 25.11 -10.81 -0.71
C VAL A 302 26.26 -11.61 -1.32
N SER A 303 26.75 -11.19 -2.48
CA SER A 303 27.76 -11.93 -3.22
C SER A 303 29.06 -12.06 -2.41
N PRO A 304 29.80 -13.19 -2.49
CA PRO A 304 31.14 -13.30 -1.90
C PRO A 304 32.10 -12.22 -2.39
N GLU A 305 31.89 -11.69 -3.61
CA GLU A 305 32.69 -10.63 -4.22
C GLU A 305 32.18 -9.21 -3.91
N SER A 306 31.09 -9.06 -3.15
CA SER A 306 30.63 -7.73 -2.72
C SER A 306 31.69 -7.05 -1.85
N ARG A 307 31.80 -5.72 -1.94
CA ARG A 307 32.66 -4.92 -1.05
C ARG A 307 31.97 -4.52 0.25
N ASN A 308 30.66 -4.74 0.36
CA ASN A 308 29.81 -4.25 1.43
C ASN A 308 28.67 -5.24 1.72
N THR A 309 28.05 -5.07 2.89
CA THR A 309 26.72 -5.61 3.22
C THR A 309 25.64 -5.04 2.30
N ALA A 310 24.48 -5.68 2.28
CA ALA A 310 23.25 -5.15 1.70
C ALA A 310 22.20 -4.93 2.80
N TRP A 311 21.13 -4.22 2.51
CA TRP A 311 20.05 -3.95 3.46
C TRP A 311 18.72 -4.43 2.87
N VAL A 312 17.95 -5.19 3.66
CA VAL A 312 16.61 -5.65 3.28
C VAL A 312 15.53 -4.84 3.99
N SER A 313 14.44 -4.51 3.30
CA SER A 313 13.22 -3.91 3.87
C SER A 313 11.95 -4.60 3.36
N PHE A 314 10.87 -4.48 4.13
CA PHE A 314 9.65 -5.27 4.00
C PHE A 314 8.44 -4.32 4.01
N ASP A 315 7.72 -4.15 2.90
CA ASP A 315 6.70 -3.09 2.71
C ASP A 315 7.20 -1.69 3.16
N GLY A 316 8.47 -1.37 2.85
CA GLY A 316 9.15 -0.14 3.27
C GLY A 316 9.52 -0.06 4.76
N ARG A 317 9.35 -1.14 5.53
CA ARG A 317 9.55 -1.22 7.00
C ARG A 317 10.56 -2.30 7.39
N ASN A 318 10.73 -2.49 8.71
CA ASN A 318 11.49 -3.56 9.36
C ASN A 318 12.90 -3.81 8.79
N ARG A 319 13.60 -2.71 8.44
CA ARG A 319 14.87 -2.75 7.72
C ARG A 319 15.95 -3.50 8.53
N GLN A 320 16.64 -4.45 7.89
CA GLN A 320 17.67 -5.29 8.47
C GLN A 320 18.90 -5.34 7.56
N GLU A 321 20.08 -5.47 8.14
CA GLU A 321 21.32 -5.68 7.38
C GLU A 321 21.49 -7.17 7.00
N LEU A 322 21.96 -7.42 5.78
CA LEU A 322 22.38 -8.73 5.26
C LEU A 322 23.91 -8.73 5.10
N CYS A 323 24.56 -9.65 5.80
CA CYS A 323 26.00 -9.85 5.79
C CYS A 323 26.42 -10.91 4.75
N HIS A 324 27.72 -11.03 4.50
CA HIS A 324 28.26 -12.06 3.61
C HIS A 324 27.91 -13.47 4.08
N GLY A 325 27.25 -14.25 3.22
CA GLY A 325 26.76 -15.59 3.52
C GLY A 325 25.38 -15.64 4.19
N ASP A 326 24.78 -14.49 4.52
CA ASP A 326 23.35 -14.44 4.80
C ASP A 326 22.55 -14.62 3.51
N SER A 327 21.30 -15.11 3.63
CA SER A 327 20.38 -15.20 2.50
C SER A 327 18.95 -14.81 2.88
N LEU A 328 18.27 -14.16 1.95
CA LEU A 328 16.83 -13.96 1.96
C LEU A 328 16.19 -15.02 1.05
N ARG A 329 15.27 -15.81 1.58
CA ARG A 329 14.38 -16.69 0.79
C ARG A 329 13.02 -16.03 0.66
N VAL A 330 12.44 -16.07 -0.54
CA VAL A 330 11.14 -15.45 -0.87
C VAL A 330 10.30 -16.46 -1.64
N THR A 331 9.10 -16.75 -1.15
CA THR A 331 8.07 -17.56 -1.82
C THR A 331 6.74 -16.81 -1.78
N THR A 332 5.74 -17.22 -2.56
CA THR A 332 4.36 -16.77 -2.28
C THR A 332 3.88 -17.35 -0.93
N SER A 333 3.06 -16.59 -0.21
CA SER A 333 2.46 -16.97 1.07
C SER A 333 1.11 -17.66 0.87
N ILE A 334 0.83 -18.67 1.69
CA ILE A 334 -0.49 -19.33 1.77
C ILE A 334 -1.58 -18.45 2.39
N TYR A 335 -1.23 -17.29 2.94
CA TYR A 335 -2.15 -16.34 3.57
C TYR A 335 -2.25 -15.04 2.76
N PRO A 336 -3.16 -14.94 1.77
CA PRO A 336 -3.45 -13.69 1.08
C PRO A 336 -4.15 -12.67 2.01
N VAL A 337 -4.29 -11.43 1.55
CA VAL A 337 -5.17 -10.42 2.15
C VAL A 337 -6.51 -10.44 1.40
N PRO A 338 -7.63 -10.82 2.04
CA PRO A 338 -8.96 -10.70 1.45
C PRO A 338 -9.40 -9.24 1.54
N SER A 339 -9.24 -8.50 0.45
CA SER A 339 -9.67 -7.10 0.34
C SER A 339 -10.97 -7.04 -0.45
N ILE A 340 -11.94 -6.32 0.11
CA ILE A 340 -13.29 -6.17 -0.44
C ILE A 340 -13.26 -5.15 -1.59
N CYS A 341 -13.99 -5.45 -2.67
CA CYS A 341 -14.14 -4.60 -3.85
C CYS A 341 -15.36 -3.69 -3.69
N ALA A 342 -15.33 -2.49 -4.26
CA ALA A 342 -16.48 -1.59 -4.33
C ALA A 342 -17.47 -2.00 -5.42
N GLN A 343 -16.97 -2.56 -6.54
CA GLN A 343 -17.77 -3.18 -7.59
C GLN A 343 -17.31 -4.64 -7.80
N ASP A 344 -16.13 -4.81 -8.38
CA ASP A 344 -15.54 -6.12 -8.69
C ASP A 344 -14.01 -6.01 -8.88
N GLN A 345 -13.32 -7.16 -8.99
CA GLN A 345 -11.84 -7.20 -9.07
C GLN A 345 -11.26 -6.45 -10.28
N ILE A 346 -11.98 -6.38 -11.39
CA ILE A 346 -11.55 -5.84 -12.67
C ILE A 346 -11.87 -4.34 -12.72
N SER A 347 -13.11 -3.96 -12.43
CA SER A 347 -13.55 -2.55 -12.46
C SER A 347 -12.76 -1.70 -11.46
N ASP A 348 -12.66 -2.13 -10.19
CA ASP A 348 -11.90 -1.42 -9.15
C ASP A 348 -10.44 -1.16 -9.56
N TRP A 349 -9.79 -2.10 -10.27
CA TRP A 349 -8.40 -1.97 -10.70
C TRP A 349 -8.25 -1.02 -11.90
N PHE A 350 -9.14 -1.10 -12.90
CA PHE A 350 -9.09 -0.20 -14.05
C PHE A 350 -9.51 1.24 -13.69
N ASP A 351 -10.47 1.43 -12.79
CA ASP A 351 -10.82 2.75 -12.23
C ASP A 351 -9.63 3.34 -11.47
N SER A 352 -8.95 2.54 -10.63
CA SER A 352 -7.71 2.95 -9.96
C SER A 352 -6.61 3.37 -10.96
N LEU A 353 -6.38 2.58 -12.02
CA LEU A 353 -5.42 2.95 -13.09
C LEU A 353 -5.80 4.26 -13.79
N ALA A 354 -7.07 4.40 -14.19
CA ALA A 354 -7.56 5.56 -14.92
C ALA A 354 -7.44 6.84 -14.08
N THR A 355 -7.76 6.78 -12.79
CA THR A 355 -7.75 7.93 -11.87
C THR A 355 -6.34 8.23 -11.33
N CYS A 356 -5.60 7.24 -10.82
CA CYS A 356 -4.30 7.49 -10.18
C CYS A 356 -3.21 7.87 -11.20
N LEU A 357 -3.23 7.27 -12.41
CA LEU A 357 -2.22 7.50 -13.44
C LEU A 357 -2.71 8.36 -14.62
N HIS A 358 -3.96 8.84 -14.57
CA HIS A 358 -4.58 9.63 -15.64
C HIS A 358 -4.51 8.93 -17.01
N TRP A 359 -4.55 7.59 -17.01
CA TRP A 359 -4.16 6.72 -18.15
C TRP A 359 -4.91 7.03 -19.46
N ASN A 360 -6.18 7.44 -19.35
CA ASN A 360 -7.04 7.78 -20.49
C ASN A 360 -7.10 9.29 -20.80
N VAL A 361 -6.38 10.14 -20.05
CA VAL A 361 -6.36 11.60 -20.22
C VAL A 361 -5.38 11.99 -21.34
N ARG A 362 -5.84 11.83 -22.59
CA ARG A 362 -5.07 12.23 -23.77
C ARG A 362 -5.81 13.32 -24.54
N LYS A 363 -5.14 14.46 -24.76
CA LYS A 363 -5.63 15.48 -25.71
C LYS A 363 -5.78 14.80 -27.08
N ARG A 364 -7.01 14.73 -27.61
CA ARG A 364 -7.24 14.17 -28.95
C ARG A 364 -6.40 14.94 -29.95
N GLN A 365 -5.69 14.21 -30.80
CA GLN A 365 -4.97 14.78 -31.93
C GLN A 365 -6.01 15.33 -32.90
N ARG A 366 -5.93 16.62 -33.24
CA ARG A 366 -6.79 17.22 -34.27
C ARG A 366 -6.36 16.72 -35.64
N ASN A 367 -7.30 16.67 -36.58
CA ASN A 367 -6.96 16.48 -37.98
C ASN A 367 -6.31 17.76 -38.52
N LEU A 368 -5.46 17.63 -39.54
CA LEU A 368 -4.75 18.78 -40.14
C LEU A 368 -5.70 19.74 -40.86
N ASP A 369 -6.90 19.27 -41.22
CA ASP A 369 -7.89 20.04 -41.97
C ASP A 369 -8.56 21.16 -41.13
N ASP A 370 -8.52 21.09 -39.80
CA ASP A 370 -9.09 22.11 -38.89
C ASP A 370 -8.38 23.47 -39.01
N ASP A 371 -7.09 23.49 -39.37
CA ASP A 371 -6.32 24.74 -39.49
C ASP A 371 -6.78 25.59 -40.72
N SER A 372 -7.64 25.04 -41.59
CA SER A 372 -8.28 25.78 -42.69
C SER A 372 -9.15 26.96 -42.24
N GLN A 373 -9.65 26.96 -40.99
CA GLN A 373 -10.38 28.09 -40.41
C GLN A 373 -9.48 29.14 -39.74
N ILE A 374 -8.20 28.82 -39.48
CA ILE A 374 -7.25 29.75 -38.87
C ILE A 374 -6.70 30.73 -39.92
N ASN A 375 -6.43 30.25 -41.13
CA ASN A 375 -5.93 31.06 -42.25
C ASN A 375 -6.90 32.17 -42.74
N SER A 376 -8.18 32.16 -42.32
CA SER A 376 -9.12 33.27 -42.55
C SER A 376 -9.07 34.38 -41.49
N LEU A 377 -8.32 34.20 -40.41
CA LEU A 377 -8.19 35.17 -39.31
C LEU A 377 -6.77 35.76 -39.20
N THR A 378 -5.74 35.05 -39.67
CA THR A 378 -4.33 35.48 -39.64
C THR A 378 -3.96 36.58 -40.64
N HIS A 379 -4.94 37.21 -41.31
CA HIS A 379 -4.70 38.22 -42.34
C HIS A 379 -5.02 39.67 -41.91
N SER A 380 -5.38 39.90 -40.65
CA SER A 380 -5.85 41.22 -40.16
C SER A 380 -5.37 41.65 -38.77
N THR A 381 -4.30 41.05 -38.22
CA THR A 381 -3.63 41.50 -36.99
C THR A 381 -2.13 41.42 -37.15
N SER A 382 -1.41 42.47 -36.76
CA SER A 382 0.05 42.58 -36.84
C SER A 382 0.72 41.68 -35.79
N ASP A 383 1.91 41.16 -36.06
CA ASP A 383 2.67 40.38 -35.07
C ASP A 383 3.00 41.22 -33.80
N ASP A 384 3.13 42.54 -33.95
CA ASP A 384 3.32 43.49 -32.85
C ASP A 384 2.13 43.47 -31.85
N ASP A 385 0.89 43.34 -32.31
CA ASP A 385 -0.31 43.29 -31.45
C ASP A 385 -0.31 42.02 -30.57
N ILE A 386 0.29 40.93 -31.05
CA ILE A 386 0.40 39.65 -30.33
C ILE A 386 1.45 39.75 -29.22
N LEU A 387 2.59 40.41 -29.49
CA LEU A 387 3.61 40.69 -28.48
C LEU A 387 3.08 41.62 -27.39
N ASP A 388 2.43 42.72 -27.77
CA ASP A 388 1.88 43.68 -26.81
C ASP A 388 0.74 43.07 -25.97
N SER A 389 -0.05 42.16 -26.56
CA SER A 389 -1.03 41.36 -25.80
C SER A 389 -0.38 40.34 -24.86
N LEU A 390 0.78 39.78 -25.19
CA LEU A 390 1.51 38.83 -24.35
C LEU A 390 2.21 39.51 -23.17
N GLU A 391 2.81 40.69 -23.36
CA GLU A 391 3.37 41.46 -22.25
C GLU A 391 2.27 41.89 -21.27
N ARG A 392 1.10 42.34 -21.77
CA ARG A 392 -0.06 42.64 -20.92
C ARG A 392 -0.58 41.39 -20.18
N GLU A 393 -0.68 40.24 -20.85
CA GLU A 393 -1.07 38.96 -20.21
C GLU A 393 -0.06 38.48 -19.14
N VAL A 394 1.20 38.89 -19.21
CA VAL A 394 2.22 38.60 -18.19
C VAL A 394 2.09 39.59 -17.02
N LEU A 395 1.94 40.89 -17.31
CA LEU A 395 1.74 41.93 -16.30
C LEU A 395 0.48 41.70 -15.45
N ASP A 396 -0.66 41.38 -16.07
CA ASP A 396 -1.91 41.03 -15.37
C ASP A 396 -1.70 39.80 -14.44
N LYS A 397 -0.87 38.85 -14.83
CA LYS A 397 -0.57 37.65 -14.02
C LYS A 397 0.39 37.95 -12.87
N GLU A 398 1.37 38.84 -13.06
CA GLU A 398 2.21 39.32 -11.96
C GLU A 398 1.41 40.16 -10.95
N GLU A 399 0.51 41.04 -11.40
CA GLU A 399 -0.34 41.83 -10.50
C GLU A 399 -1.40 40.95 -9.77
N GLN A 400 -1.93 39.91 -10.41
CA GLN A 400 -2.76 38.92 -9.70
C GLN A 400 -1.96 38.10 -8.67
N ILE A 401 -0.69 37.76 -8.94
CA ILE A 401 0.17 37.06 -7.96
C ILE A 401 0.53 37.98 -6.79
N ALA A 402 0.74 39.28 -7.03
CA ALA A 402 1.03 40.26 -5.98
C ALA A 402 -0.12 40.46 -4.98
N ASN A 403 -1.37 40.23 -5.40
CA ASN A 403 -2.57 40.40 -4.56
C ASN A 403 -2.95 39.17 -3.71
N VAL A 404 -2.11 38.11 -3.66
CA VAL A 404 -2.42 36.82 -3.00
C VAL A 404 -1.34 36.40 -1.97
N VAL A 405 -0.53 37.36 -1.48
CA VAL A 405 0.52 37.17 -0.45
C VAL A 405 0.29 38.07 0.77
#